data_AF-A0A1B1ZSZ0-F1
#
_entry.id   AF-A0A1B1ZSZ0-F1
#
_cell.length_a   1.000
_cell.length_b   1.000
_cell.length_c   1.000
_cell.angle_alpha   90.00
_cell.angle_beta   90.00
_cell.angle_gamma   90.00
#
_symmetry.space_group_name_H-M   'P 1'
#
loop_
_entity.id
_entity.type
_entity.pdbx_description
1 polymer ?
#
loop_
_entity_poly.entity_id
_entity_poly.type
_entity_poly.pdbx_seq_one_letter_code
_entity_poly.pdbx_strand_id
1 'polypeptide(L)'
;MDQFDLTTLPSRIVFGRGTLDRTAEEVRRLGRSRVLLLATPELAATGDRVAAVLGGLLAGRFDGAVVHTPVAVTEQALLELQRTGADCVVAVGGGSTTGLAKALAVRTGVDQVVLPTTYAGSEVTPVLGETEDGVKTTRSDPAVLPETVVYDVELSAGLPRAIAVTSAVNALAHAVEALYSAQANPVTDGMALDAVELLTGGLRALADGTDDLGVRSGLLRGAWLAGTCLGTVGMGLHHKLCHTLGGSFDLPHAPVHTVVLPHAMAYNAAAVPEVMDRIAARMGVADAPGAVHDLVRAAGGPTSLAAIGMPADGLDRAAELATAAPYPNPAPVTRDGIRALLDRAQRGDRPAAVPGLRGAVAGLTEQVTRSFDADRAPRATVLLRDLVRRLHGFAVDNDLTQQEWQTGIDFLTRAGHITTDTRQEFILLSDTLGLSSVIDLLTNSRTPDSTSSAVLGPFYVADPPELAQGTDISAGLPGVPLHADLTVTDTRGTPLAGAVVDVWQSDDDGFYDVQQPDLEGPVLRGRLRTDGDGRLRFRSILPSEYPIPTDGPVGGLLAATGRHPYRAPHLHVLIDAPGHRRLVTQLFVRGGRHLDSDAVFGVKDDLIVDFVPRTGPMPDGTDPGGEWRELSFTFEVQPEDG
;
A
#
# COMPACT_ATOMS: atom_id res chain seq x y z
N MET A 1 20.53 1.49 -5.13
CA MET A 1 21.78 1.19 -4.42
C MET A 1 22.38 0.02 -5.16
N ASP A 2 23.46 0.25 -5.92
CA ASP A 2 23.79 -0.61 -7.06
C ASP A 2 24.94 -1.60 -6.75
N GLN A 3 25.57 -1.49 -5.57
CA GLN A 3 26.64 -2.40 -5.13
C GLN A 3 26.48 -2.74 -3.64
N PHE A 4 26.52 -4.03 -3.31
CA PHE A 4 26.50 -4.55 -1.93
C PHE A 4 27.22 -5.90 -1.87
N ASP A 5 27.77 -6.22 -0.70
CA ASP A 5 28.30 -7.55 -0.37
C ASP A 5 27.36 -8.22 0.64
N LEU A 6 27.03 -9.49 0.42
CA LEU A 6 26.19 -10.27 1.33
C LEU A 6 26.88 -11.59 1.69
N THR A 7 27.11 -11.78 2.99
CA THR A 7 27.55 -13.06 3.55
C THR A 7 26.39 -13.71 4.29
N THR A 8 25.97 -14.88 3.84
CA THR A 8 24.92 -15.66 4.50
C THR A 8 25.53 -16.56 5.58
N LEU A 9 24.92 -16.57 6.76
CA LEU A 9 25.35 -17.38 7.89
C LEU A 9 24.69 -18.77 7.86
N PRO A 10 25.45 -19.88 7.98
CA PRO A 10 24.88 -21.22 7.89
C PRO A 10 24.22 -21.64 9.21
N SER A 11 22.91 -21.45 9.31
CA SER A 11 22.11 -21.96 10.44
C SER A 11 20.83 -22.64 9.95
N ARG A 12 20.44 -23.74 10.59
CA ARG A 12 19.18 -24.43 10.29
C ARG A 12 18.08 -23.94 11.23
N ILE A 13 16.95 -23.53 10.66
CA ILE A 13 15.80 -23.05 11.41
C ILE A 13 14.64 -24.06 11.33
N VAL A 14 14.16 -24.50 12.49
CA VAL A 14 12.93 -25.30 12.64
C VAL A 14 11.90 -24.43 13.36
N PHE A 15 10.84 -24.03 12.67
CA PHE A 15 9.83 -23.10 13.21
C PHE A 15 8.44 -23.73 13.19
N GLY A 16 7.68 -23.61 14.27
CA GLY A 16 6.30 -24.07 14.32
C GLY A 16 5.75 -24.21 15.73
N ARG A 17 4.58 -24.85 15.84
CA ARG A 17 4.00 -25.28 17.13
C ARG A 17 4.39 -26.73 17.38
N GLY A 18 4.76 -27.05 18.63
CA GLY A 18 5.17 -28.41 19.01
C GLY A 18 6.49 -28.85 18.37
N THR A 19 7.28 -27.91 17.85
CA THR A 19 8.59 -28.20 17.25
C THR A 19 9.64 -28.59 18.30
N LEU A 20 9.39 -28.37 19.60
CA LEU A 20 10.18 -28.91 20.70
C LEU A 20 10.34 -30.44 20.58
N ASP A 21 9.32 -31.16 20.10
CA ASP A 21 9.39 -32.62 19.94
C ASP A 21 10.44 -33.05 18.90
N ARG A 22 10.87 -32.12 18.03
CA ARG A 22 11.91 -32.35 17.02
C ARG A 22 13.33 -32.11 17.53
N THR A 23 13.52 -31.66 18.78
CA THR A 23 14.87 -31.38 19.31
C THR A 23 15.78 -32.61 19.26
N ALA A 24 15.27 -33.79 19.61
CA ALA A 24 16.05 -35.03 19.54
C ALA A 24 16.35 -35.48 18.10
N GLU A 25 15.49 -35.16 17.13
CA GLU A 25 15.75 -35.37 15.70
C GLU A 25 16.93 -34.50 15.25
N GLU A 26 16.94 -33.23 15.64
CA GLU A 26 17.98 -32.27 15.24
C GLU A 26 19.35 -32.57 15.85
N VAL A 27 19.41 -33.03 17.11
CA VAL A 27 20.67 -33.53 17.71
C VAL A 27 21.23 -34.72 16.91
N ARG A 28 20.39 -35.69 16.55
CA ARG A 28 20.81 -36.85 15.74
C ARG A 28 21.22 -36.46 14.32
N ARG A 29 20.57 -35.45 13.73
CA ARG A 29 20.91 -34.91 12.41
C ARG A 29 22.33 -34.33 12.38
N LEU A 30 22.79 -33.76 13.48
CA LEU A 30 24.18 -33.30 13.66
C LEU A 30 25.18 -34.46 13.90
N GLY A 31 24.70 -35.71 13.97
CA GLY A 31 25.54 -36.88 14.25
C GLY A 31 25.95 -36.98 15.72
N ARG A 32 25.23 -36.30 16.63
CA ARG A 32 25.54 -36.21 18.06
C ARG A 32 24.65 -37.14 18.89
N SER A 33 25.13 -37.50 20.08
CA SER A 33 24.51 -38.56 20.88
C SER A 33 24.51 -38.32 22.38
N ARG A 34 25.24 -37.32 22.87
CA ARG A 34 25.40 -37.00 24.30
C ARG A 34 25.20 -35.51 24.53
N VAL A 35 24.04 -35.15 25.05
CA VAL A 35 23.62 -33.76 25.22
C VAL A 35 23.87 -33.26 26.63
N LEU A 36 24.44 -32.07 26.75
CA LEU A 36 24.32 -31.22 27.93
C LEU A 36 23.15 -30.24 27.73
N LEU A 37 22.11 -30.37 28.55
CA LEU A 37 20.97 -29.44 28.55
C LEU A 37 21.30 -28.21 29.39
N LEU A 38 21.14 -27.01 28.82
CA LEU A 38 21.27 -25.73 29.50
C LEU A 38 19.90 -25.07 29.66
N ALA A 39 19.62 -24.57 30.86
CA ALA A 39 18.48 -23.73 31.15
C ALA A 39 18.81 -22.73 32.29
N THR A 40 17.86 -21.87 32.62
CA THR A 40 17.89 -21.09 33.86
C THR A 40 16.96 -21.74 34.91
N PRO A 41 17.13 -21.45 36.21
CA PRO A 41 16.29 -22.05 37.25
C PRO A 41 14.80 -21.74 37.08
N GLU A 42 14.47 -20.56 36.53
CA GLU A 42 13.09 -20.11 36.30
C GLU A 42 12.37 -20.92 35.21
N LEU A 43 13.12 -21.60 34.35
CA LEU A 43 12.62 -22.43 33.26
C LEU A 43 12.74 -23.93 33.56
N ALA A 44 12.85 -24.32 34.84
CA ALA A 44 13.03 -25.71 35.26
C ALA A 44 12.02 -26.68 34.58
N ALA A 45 10.73 -26.35 34.62
CA ALA A 45 9.65 -27.15 34.02
C ALA A 45 9.76 -27.27 32.50
N THR A 46 10.19 -26.20 31.82
CA THR A 46 10.46 -26.24 30.38
C THR A 46 11.67 -27.12 30.08
N GLY A 47 12.73 -27.00 30.90
CA GLY A 47 13.89 -27.87 30.82
C GLY A 47 13.52 -29.34 31.03
N ASP A 48 12.58 -29.65 31.93
CA ASP A 48 12.11 -31.03 32.15
C ASP A 48 11.41 -31.60 30.92
N ARG A 49 10.60 -30.79 30.22
CA ARG A 49 9.99 -31.18 28.94
C ARG A 49 11.05 -31.48 27.87
N VAL A 50 12.06 -30.61 27.74
CA VAL A 50 13.16 -30.82 26.79
C VAL A 50 13.98 -32.07 27.16
N ALA A 51 14.27 -32.27 28.45
CA ALA A 51 14.95 -33.46 28.96
C ALA A 51 14.18 -34.75 28.62
N ALA A 52 12.86 -34.74 28.76
CA ALA A 52 12.01 -35.87 28.40
C ALA A 52 12.06 -36.18 26.89
N VAL A 53 12.03 -35.17 26.03
CA VAL A 53 12.16 -35.33 24.56
C VAL A 53 13.54 -35.86 24.16
N LEU A 54 14.59 -35.38 24.81
CA LEU A 54 15.96 -35.86 24.57
C LEU A 54 16.12 -37.34 24.97
N GLY A 55 15.45 -37.77 26.04
CA GLY A 55 15.44 -39.16 26.49
C GLY A 55 16.86 -39.70 26.67
N GLY A 56 17.19 -40.79 25.96
CA GLY A 56 18.51 -41.42 26.02
C GLY A 56 19.69 -40.58 25.49
N LEU A 57 19.44 -39.44 24.84
CA LEU A 57 20.48 -38.51 24.41
C LEU A 57 21.00 -37.64 25.56
N LEU A 58 20.24 -37.47 26.64
CA LEU A 58 20.59 -36.57 27.73
C LEU A 58 21.74 -37.15 28.57
N ALA A 59 22.92 -36.54 28.51
CA ALA A 59 24.10 -36.95 29.26
C ALA A 59 24.27 -36.17 30.58
N GLY A 60 23.77 -34.92 30.62
CA GLY A 60 23.76 -34.09 31.81
C GLY A 60 22.94 -32.82 31.65
N ARG A 61 22.84 -32.04 32.73
CA ARG A 61 22.05 -30.82 32.78
C ARG A 61 22.75 -29.77 33.63
N PHE A 62 22.69 -28.51 33.18
CA PHE A 62 23.20 -27.36 33.89
C PHE A 62 22.15 -26.22 33.86
N ASP A 63 21.51 -25.99 35.01
CA ASP A 63 20.47 -24.96 35.17
C ASP A 63 21.02 -23.62 35.69
N GLY A 64 22.33 -23.40 35.60
CA GLY A 64 23.01 -22.26 36.20
C GLY A 64 23.22 -21.05 35.29
N ALA A 65 22.51 -20.92 34.16
CA ALA A 65 22.73 -19.81 33.23
C ALA A 65 22.33 -18.46 33.86
N VAL A 66 23.19 -17.44 33.73
CA VAL A 66 23.03 -16.11 34.34
C VAL A 66 23.12 -15.02 33.26
N VAL A 67 22.42 -13.90 33.48
CA VAL A 67 22.50 -12.70 32.63
C VAL A 67 23.95 -12.24 32.51
N HIS A 68 24.32 -11.72 31.33
CA HIS A 68 25.66 -11.27 30.96
C HIS A 68 26.74 -12.36 30.83
N THR A 69 26.40 -13.64 31.02
CA THR A 69 27.32 -14.78 30.84
C THR A 69 28.66 -14.57 31.57
N PRO A 70 28.67 -14.55 32.93
CA PRO A 70 29.91 -14.41 33.69
C PRO A 70 30.87 -15.57 33.39
N VAL A 71 32.16 -15.28 33.21
CA VAL A 71 33.17 -16.31 32.90
C VAL A 71 33.18 -17.43 33.94
N ALA A 72 33.01 -17.11 35.22
CA ALA A 72 32.92 -18.11 36.30
C ALA A 72 31.76 -19.12 36.13
N VAL A 73 30.63 -18.69 35.57
CA VAL A 73 29.49 -19.58 35.27
C VAL A 73 29.81 -20.46 34.06
N THR A 74 30.46 -19.90 33.04
CA THR A 74 30.96 -20.65 31.89
C THR A 74 31.93 -21.75 32.31
N GLU A 75 32.86 -21.47 33.24
CA GLU A 75 33.79 -22.46 33.78
C GLU A 75 33.09 -23.63 34.47
N GLN A 76 32.04 -23.35 35.25
CA GLN A 76 31.24 -24.40 35.88
C GLN A 76 30.53 -25.28 34.85
N ALA A 77 29.94 -24.66 33.81
CA ALA A 77 29.28 -25.39 32.73
C ALA A 77 30.30 -26.20 31.89
N LEU A 78 31.52 -25.72 31.71
CA LEU A 78 32.61 -26.45 31.04
C LEU A 78 33.00 -27.72 31.81
N LEU A 79 33.11 -27.63 33.14
CA LEU A 79 33.38 -28.79 33.97
C LEU A 79 32.29 -29.85 33.84
N GLU A 80 31.03 -29.43 33.78
CA GLU A 80 29.89 -30.34 33.58
C GLU A 80 29.89 -30.95 32.17
N LEU A 81 30.18 -30.17 31.13
CA LEU A 81 30.33 -30.65 29.75
C LEU A 81 31.42 -31.73 29.66
N GLN A 82 32.58 -31.49 30.29
CA GLN A 82 33.70 -32.44 30.33
C GLN A 82 33.35 -33.70 31.14
N ARG A 83 32.75 -33.54 32.33
CA ARG A 83 32.36 -34.64 33.21
C ARG A 83 31.36 -35.60 32.53
N THR A 84 30.43 -35.03 31.76
CA THR A 84 29.39 -35.79 31.05
C THR A 84 29.85 -36.31 29.70
N GLY A 85 30.98 -35.81 29.17
CA GLY A 85 31.46 -36.14 27.84
C GLY A 85 30.42 -35.80 26.76
N ALA A 86 29.70 -34.70 26.94
CA ALA A 86 28.68 -34.26 25.99
C ALA A 86 29.33 -33.77 24.68
N ASP A 87 28.75 -34.17 23.56
CA ASP A 87 29.17 -33.82 22.19
C ASP A 87 28.23 -32.79 21.53
N CYS A 88 27.16 -32.39 22.25
CA CYS A 88 26.22 -31.37 21.83
C CYS A 88 25.66 -30.62 23.06
N VAL A 89 25.34 -29.35 22.89
CA VAL A 89 24.63 -28.52 23.86
C VAL A 89 23.24 -28.21 23.35
N VAL A 90 22.22 -28.48 24.16
CA VAL A 90 20.85 -28.03 23.91
C VAL A 90 20.53 -26.91 24.89
N ALA A 91 20.22 -25.72 24.39
CA ALA A 91 19.97 -24.54 25.22
C ALA A 91 18.52 -24.09 25.12
N VAL A 92 17.78 -24.13 26.22
CA VAL A 92 16.40 -23.63 26.29
C VAL A 92 16.29 -22.42 27.19
N GLY A 93 15.94 -21.27 26.62
CA GLY A 93 15.86 -20.03 27.39
C GLY A 93 15.98 -18.77 26.56
N GLY A 94 16.32 -17.66 27.21
CA GLY A 94 16.57 -16.38 26.56
C GLY A 94 18.04 -16.19 26.18
N GLY A 95 18.42 -14.94 25.91
CA GLY A 95 19.77 -14.58 25.48
C GLY A 95 20.90 -14.98 26.44
N SER A 96 20.63 -15.13 27.75
CA SER A 96 21.61 -15.62 28.72
C SER A 96 21.95 -17.09 28.52
N THR A 97 20.94 -17.95 28.35
CA THR A 97 21.14 -19.39 28.10
C THR A 97 21.82 -19.62 26.74
N THR A 98 21.40 -18.88 25.70
CA THR A 98 22.08 -18.89 24.41
C THR A 98 23.52 -18.40 24.53
N GLY A 99 23.76 -17.35 25.32
CA GLY A 99 25.10 -16.82 25.59
C GLY A 99 26.02 -17.85 26.25
N LEU A 100 25.50 -18.64 27.20
CA LEU A 100 26.26 -19.73 27.82
C LEU A 100 26.58 -20.84 26.81
N ALA A 101 25.62 -21.26 25.98
CA ALA A 101 25.84 -22.25 24.92
C ALA A 101 26.96 -21.81 23.96
N LYS A 102 26.90 -20.56 23.53
CA LYS A 102 27.90 -19.90 22.69
C LYS A 102 29.29 -19.88 23.33
N ALA A 103 29.35 -19.59 24.64
CA ALA A 103 30.59 -19.56 25.40
C ALA A 103 31.24 -20.95 25.53
N LEU A 104 30.44 -22.03 25.59
CA LEU A 104 30.93 -23.40 25.53
C LEU A 104 31.40 -23.76 24.11
N ALA A 105 30.61 -23.43 23.08
CA ALA A 105 30.92 -23.72 21.69
C ALA A 105 32.25 -23.11 21.24
N VAL A 106 32.46 -21.82 21.48
CA VAL A 106 33.70 -21.13 21.08
C VAL A 106 34.95 -21.68 21.77
N ARG A 107 34.81 -22.31 22.94
CA ARG A 107 35.92 -22.90 23.71
C ARG A 107 36.20 -24.36 23.39
N THR A 108 35.20 -25.11 22.92
CA THR A 108 35.27 -26.57 22.83
C THR A 108 34.95 -27.12 21.45
N GLY A 109 34.34 -26.33 20.57
CA GLY A 109 33.80 -26.78 19.28
C GLY A 109 32.56 -27.67 19.41
N VAL A 110 31.85 -27.62 20.54
CA VAL A 110 30.60 -28.37 20.73
C VAL A 110 29.47 -27.77 19.91
N ASP A 111 28.72 -28.63 19.21
CA ASP A 111 27.57 -28.20 18.40
C ASP A 111 26.40 -27.77 19.31
N GLN A 112 25.60 -26.83 18.81
CA GLN A 112 24.53 -26.15 19.53
C GLN A 112 23.17 -26.38 18.86
N VAL A 113 22.18 -26.75 19.68
CA VAL A 113 20.75 -26.70 19.33
C VAL A 113 20.04 -25.74 20.30
N VAL A 114 19.52 -24.62 19.79
CA VAL A 114 18.96 -23.55 20.63
C VAL A 114 17.44 -23.49 20.51
N LEU A 115 16.74 -23.47 21.65
CA LEU A 115 15.30 -23.30 21.79
C LEU A 115 15.02 -21.93 22.45
N PRO A 116 14.92 -20.85 21.67
CA PRO A 116 14.70 -19.52 22.22
C PRO A 116 13.29 -19.39 22.80
N THR A 117 13.20 -18.73 23.95
CA THR A 117 11.95 -18.44 24.68
C THR A 117 11.67 -16.94 24.82
N THR A 118 12.57 -16.11 24.32
CA THR A 118 12.46 -14.64 24.26
C THR A 118 12.67 -14.16 22.83
N TYR A 119 12.60 -12.84 22.63
CA TYR A 119 12.76 -12.21 21.31
C TYR A 119 14.13 -11.55 21.17
N ALA A 120 15.17 -12.11 21.79
CA ALA A 120 16.49 -11.48 21.81
C ALA A 120 17.26 -11.65 20.49
N GLY A 121 17.01 -12.71 19.72
CA GLY A 121 17.65 -12.96 18.42
C GLY A 121 19.12 -13.41 18.51
N SER A 122 19.66 -13.65 19.71
CA SER A 122 21.05 -14.10 19.90
C SER A 122 21.32 -15.41 19.17
N GLU A 123 20.35 -16.31 19.13
CA GLU A 123 20.37 -17.64 18.53
C GLU A 123 20.74 -17.69 17.05
N VAL A 124 20.68 -16.57 16.32
CA VAL A 124 21.03 -16.46 14.90
C VAL A 124 22.15 -15.45 14.63
N THR A 125 22.95 -15.15 15.66
CA THR A 125 24.09 -14.22 15.56
C THR A 125 25.42 -14.90 15.92
N PRO A 126 26.53 -14.52 15.27
CA PRO A 126 27.87 -14.99 15.61
C PRO A 126 28.50 -14.19 16.78
N VAL A 127 27.68 -13.45 17.54
CA VAL A 127 28.14 -12.53 18.59
C VAL A 127 27.99 -13.16 19.96
N LEU A 128 29.05 -13.07 20.78
CA LEU A 128 29.06 -13.49 22.17
C LEU A 128 29.54 -12.32 23.05
N GLY A 129 28.77 -12.01 24.10
CA GLY A 129 29.19 -11.10 25.16
C GLY A 129 29.43 -11.88 26.46
N GLU A 130 30.54 -11.59 27.13
CA GLU A 130 30.94 -12.24 28.39
C GLU A 130 31.39 -11.18 29.39
N THR A 131 31.18 -11.46 30.68
CA THR A 131 31.63 -10.58 31.77
C THR A 131 32.71 -11.26 32.60
N GLU A 132 33.84 -10.57 32.76
CA GLU A 132 34.98 -10.96 33.59
C GLU A 132 35.39 -9.76 34.45
N ASP A 133 35.55 -9.95 35.76
CA ASP A 133 35.90 -8.87 36.72
C ASP A 133 35.02 -7.60 36.61
N GLY A 134 33.73 -7.80 36.31
CA GLY A 134 32.76 -6.70 36.13
C GLY A 134 32.86 -5.98 34.78
N VAL A 135 33.77 -6.38 33.89
CA VAL A 135 33.93 -5.81 32.55
C VAL A 135 33.31 -6.74 31.52
N LYS A 136 32.33 -6.21 30.77
CA LYS A 136 31.70 -6.95 29.67
C LYS A 136 32.50 -6.75 28.37
N THR A 137 33.00 -7.85 27.80
CA THR A 137 33.63 -7.86 26.47
C THR A 137 32.71 -8.51 25.45
N THR A 138 32.91 -8.22 24.16
CA THR A 138 32.12 -8.80 23.07
C THR A 138 33.05 -9.29 21.98
N ARG A 139 32.79 -10.49 21.47
CA ARG A 139 33.51 -11.09 20.33
C ARG A 139 32.51 -11.51 19.26
N SER A 140 32.96 -11.51 18.01
CA SER A 140 32.21 -12.04 16.88
C SER A 140 33.05 -13.12 16.21
N ASP A 141 32.53 -14.34 16.14
CA ASP A 141 33.25 -15.51 15.62
C ASP A 141 32.25 -16.48 14.97
N PRO A 142 32.49 -16.99 13.75
CA PRO A 142 31.62 -18.00 13.14
C PRO A 142 31.37 -19.23 14.03
N ALA A 143 32.33 -19.63 14.86
CA ALA A 143 32.19 -20.76 15.79
C ALA A 143 31.21 -20.50 16.95
N VAL A 144 30.75 -19.25 17.11
CA VAL A 144 29.71 -18.89 18.09
C VAL A 144 28.32 -19.15 17.53
N LEU A 145 28.13 -19.14 16.20
CA LEU A 145 26.80 -19.25 15.60
C LEU A 145 26.19 -20.65 15.85
N PRO A 146 24.97 -20.75 16.40
CA PRO A 146 24.31 -22.03 16.56
C PRO A 146 24.00 -22.76 15.25
N GLU A 147 24.27 -24.05 15.21
CA GLU A 147 24.05 -24.92 14.04
C GLU A 147 22.57 -25.12 13.76
N THR A 148 21.74 -25.24 14.81
CA THR A 148 20.28 -25.40 14.69
C THR A 148 19.53 -24.55 15.71
N VAL A 149 18.48 -23.88 15.26
CA VAL A 149 17.52 -23.17 16.11
C VAL A 149 16.14 -23.78 15.95
N VAL A 150 15.52 -24.15 17.07
CA VAL A 150 14.17 -24.72 17.13
C VAL A 150 13.25 -23.70 17.80
N TYR A 151 12.55 -22.91 16.99
CA TYR A 151 11.51 -21.99 17.43
C TYR A 151 10.20 -22.77 17.64
N ASP A 152 9.88 -23.05 18.89
CA ASP A 152 8.56 -23.54 19.28
C ASP A 152 7.72 -22.41 19.87
N VAL A 153 6.64 -22.07 19.17
CA VAL A 153 5.72 -20.99 19.56
C VAL A 153 5.09 -21.24 20.94
N GLU A 154 4.93 -22.48 21.37
CA GLU A 154 4.36 -22.78 22.69
C GLU A 154 5.29 -22.37 23.83
N LEU A 155 6.61 -22.30 23.59
CA LEU A 155 7.58 -21.89 24.58
C LEU A 155 7.55 -20.39 24.86
N SER A 156 7.09 -19.57 23.90
CA SER A 156 6.95 -18.12 24.09
C SER A 156 5.64 -17.72 24.77
N ALA A 157 4.68 -18.65 24.92
CA ALA A 157 3.41 -18.41 25.62
C ALA A 157 3.60 -18.14 27.12
N GLY A 158 4.62 -18.75 27.74
CA GLY A 158 4.96 -18.54 29.15
C GLY A 158 5.67 -17.21 29.43
N LEU A 159 6.10 -16.47 28.40
CA LEU A 159 6.87 -15.24 28.57
C LEU A 159 5.97 -14.10 29.08
N PRO A 160 6.23 -13.53 30.28
CA PRO A 160 5.40 -12.46 30.84
C PRO A 160 5.28 -11.28 29.88
N ARG A 161 4.08 -10.70 29.79
CA ARG A 161 3.77 -9.61 28.84
C ARG A 161 4.76 -8.44 28.93
N ALA A 162 5.15 -8.02 30.13
CA ALA A 162 6.12 -6.93 30.31
C ALA A 162 7.49 -7.23 29.67
N ILE A 163 7.93 -8.48 29.73
CA ILE A 163 9.17 -8.94 29.10
C ILE A 163 8.95 -9.12 27.59
N ALA A 164 7.79 -9.64 27.17
CA ALA A 164 7.44 -9.79 25.76
C ALA A 164 7.50 -8.45 25.02
N VAL A 165 6.93 -7.38 25.59
CA VAL A 165 6.96 -6.02 25.02
C VAL A 165 8.39 -5.52 24.88
N THR A 166 9.16 -5.50 25.97
CA THR A 166 10.52 -4.94 25.93
C THR A 166 11.48 -5.76 25.06
N SER A 167 11.33 -7.09 25.06
CA SER A 167 12.11 -7.96 24.20
C SER A 167 11.72 -7.81 22.72
N ALA A 168 10.45 -7.60 22.39
CA ALA A 168 10.01 -7.39 21.02
C ALA A 168 10.53 -6.05 20.46
N VAL A 169 10.59 -5.01 21.31
CA VAL A 169 11.16 -3.72 20.91
C VAL A 169 12.68 -3.81 20.74
N ASN A 170 13.36 -4.63 21.54
CA ASN A 170 14.77 -4.96 21.30
C ASN A 170 14.98 -5.62 19.92
N ALA A 171 14.16 -6.62 19.57
CA ALA A 171 14.17 -7.19 18.22
C ALA A 171 13.89 -6.12 17.15
N LEU A 172 12.89 -5.25 17.37
CA LEU A 172 12.53 -4.20 16.42
C LEU A 172 13.72 -3.27 16.16
N ALA A 173 14.52 -2.98 17.20
CA ALA A 173 15.70 -2.18 17.06
C ALA A 173 16.76 -2.79 16.13
N HIS A 174 16.94 -4.12 16.16
CA HIS A 174 17.84 -4.81 15.24
C HIS A 174 17.40 -4.60 13.77
N ALA A 175 16.11 -4.76 13.50
CA ALA A 175 15.56 -4.57 12.17
C ALA A 175 15.65 -3.11 11.69
N VAL A 176 15.31 -2.16 12.56
CA VAL A 176 15.36 -0.72 12.25
C VAL A 176 16.78 -0.26 11.93
N GLU A 177 17.78 -0.64 12.74
CA GLU A 177 19.17 -0.25 12.48
C GLU A 177 19.74 -0.90 11.22
N ALA A 178 19.30 -2.11 10.88
CA ALA A 178 19.77 -2.80 9.69
C ALA A 178 19.43 -2.03 8.41
N LEU A 179 18.27 -1.37 8.35
CA LEU A 179 17.81 -0.62 7.18
C LEU A 179 18.61 0.64 6.84
N TYR A 180 19.39 1.14 7.80
CA TYR A 180 20.29 2.28 7.58
C TYR A 180 21.75 1.96 7.92
N SER A 181 22.08 0.67 8.04
CA SER A 181 23.46 0.23 8.25
C SER A 181 24.34 0.65 7.07
N ALA A 182 25.62 0.92 7.33
CA ALA A 182 26.61 1.12 6.27
C ALA A 182 26.79 -0.14 5.39
N GLN A 183 26.31 -1.29 5.86
CA GLN A 183 26.31 -2.59 5.15
C GLN A 183 24.89 -3.01 4.71
N ALA A 184 23.94 -2.06 4.67
CA ALA A 184 22.57 -2.33 4.21
C ALA A 184 22.58 -2.95 2.82
N ASN A 185 21.68 -3.90 2.59
CA ASN A 185 21.58 -4.63 1.34
C ASN A 185 20.14 -5.10 1.11
N PRO A 186 19.70 -5.33 -0.14
CA PRO A 186 18.30 -5.61 -0.45
C PRO A 186 17.71 -6.84 0.25
N VAL A 187 18.52 -7.87 0.54
CA VAL A 187 18.05 -9.10 1.20
C VAL A 187 17.79 -8.84 2.68
N THR A 188 18.76 -8.25 3.39
CA THR A 188 18.58 -7.87 4.80
C THR A 188 17.48 -6.82 4.96
N ASP A 189 17.38 -5.88 4.03
CA ASP A 189 16.32 -4.86 4.00
C ASP A 189 14.92 -5.47 3.91
N GLY A 190 14.73 -6.46 3.03
CA GLY A 190 13.47 -7.19 2.92
C GLY A 190 13.10 -7.88 4.23
N MET A 191 14.05 -8.60 4.83
CA MET A 191 13.87 -9.27 6.13
C MET A 191 13.57 -8.28 7.26
N ALA A 192 14.25 -7.13 7.28
CA ALA A 192 14.06 -6.09 8.28
C ALA A 192 12.68 -5.44 8.18
N LEU A 193 12.19 -5.15 6.98
CA LEU A 193 10.84 -4.60 6.78
C LEU A 193 9.75 -5.60 7.20
N ASP A 194 9.91 -6.89 6.87
CA ASP A 194 9.00 -7.95 7.33
C ASP A 194 9.04 -8.10 8.85
N ALA A 195 10.23 -7.99 9.46
CA ALA A 195 10.37 -7.99 10.92
C ALA A 195 9.68 -6.79 11.57
N VAL A 196 9.82 -5.58 11.01
CA VAL A 196 9.13 -4.36 11.46
C VAL A 196 7.62 -4.58 11.45
N GLU A 197 7.06 -5.12 10.36
CA GLU A 197 5.63 -5.38 10.22
C GLU A 197 5.13 -6.37 11.28
N LEU A 198 5.81 -7.52 11.43
CA LEU A 198 5.44 -8.55 12.40
C LEU A 198 5.54 -8.07 13.86
N LEU A 199 6.63 -7.37 14.19
CA LEU A 199 6.89 -6.93 15.57
C LEU A 199 5.95 -5.78 15.97
N THR A 200 5.73 -4.81 15.08
CA THR A 200 4.80 -3.71 15.38
C THR A 200 3.34 -4.16 15.37
N GLY A 201 2.96 -5.11 14.50
CA GLY A 201 1.66 -5.77 14.54
C GLY A 201 1.44 -6.54 15.85
N GLY A 202 2.44 -7.30 16.30
CA GLY A 202 2.39 -8.02 17.57
C GLY A 202 2.33 -7.08 18.79
N LEU A 203 3.12 -6.00 18.79
CA LEU A 203 3.06 -4.97 19.85
C LEU A 203 1.69 -4.28 19.92
N ARG A 204 1.07 -4.01 18.76
CA ARG A 204 -0.30 -3.46 18.69
C ARG A 204 -1.32 -4.44 19.26
N ALA A 205 -1.25 -5.72 18.88
CA ALA A 205 -2.13 -6.75 19.42
C ALA A 205 -1.98 -6.87 20.96
N LEU A 206 -0.74 -6.85 21.47
CA LEU A 206 -0.48 -6.82 22.91
C LEU A 206 -1.13 -5.58 23.54
N ALA A 207 -0.94 -4.39 22.98
CA ALA A 207 -1.55 -3.16 23.47
C ALA A 207 -3.08 -3.25 23.57
N ASP A 208 -3.73 -3.88 22.59
CA ASP A 208 -5.17 -4.10 22.56
C ASP A 208 -5.65 -5.23 23.50
N GLY A 209 -4.73 -5.88 24.22
CA GLY A 209 -5.04 -6.95 25.18
C GLY A 209 -5.04 -8.36 24.59
N THR A 210 -4.72 -8.51 23.29
CA THR A 210 -4.67 -9.81 22.62
C THR A 210 -3.29 -10.43 22.78
N ASP A 211 -3.24 -11.64 23.36
CA ASP A 211 -2.00 -12.32 23.69
C ASP A 211 -2.11 -13.85 23.48
N ASP A 212 -2.53 -14.25 22.28
CA ASP A 212 -2.67 -15.64 21.89
C ASP A 212 -1.43 -16.19 21.15
N LEU A 213 -1.44 -17.50 20.86
CA LEU A 213 -0.35 -18.16 20.14
C LEU A 213 -0.14 -17.62 18.71
N GLY A 214 -1.13 -16.98 18.10
CA GLY A 214 -0.98 -16.29 16.81
C GLY A 214 -0.10 -15.05 16.94
N VAL A 215 -0.40 -14.20 17.93
CA VAL A 215 0.42 -13.02 18.28
C VAL A 215 1.85 -13.45 18.65
N ARG A 216 1.98 -14.47 19.51
CA ARG A 216 3.28 -15.02 19.92
C ARG A 216 4.08 -15.59 18.76
N SER A 217 3.42 -16.26 17.81
CA SER A 217 4.07 -16.74 16.58
C SER A 217 4.59 -15.60 15.71
N GLY A 218 3.80 -14.52 15.56
CA GLY A 218 4.21 -13.34 14.81
C GLY A 218 5.44 -12.66 15.42
N LEU A 219 5.42 -12.44 16.74
CA LEU A 219 6.54 -11.87 17.49
C LEU A 219 7.81 -12.73 17.38
N LEU A 220 7.69 -14.05 17.53
CA LEU A 220 8.82 -14.96 17.46
C LEU A 220 9.43 -15.02 16.04
N ARG A 221 8.59 -15.01 14.99
CA ARG A 221 9.05 -14.92 13.60
C ARG A 221 9.73 -13.58 13.33
N GLY A 222 9.16 -12.47 13.81
CA GLY A 222 9.77 -11.15 13.70
C GLY A 222 11.12 -11.07 14.41
N ALA A 223 11.22 -11.67 15.60
CA ALA A 223 12.47 -11.76 16.35
C ALA A 223 13.56 -12.55 15.62
N TRP A 224 13.21 -13.67 15.00
CA TRP A 224 14.13 -14.44 14.17
C TRP A 224 14.68 -13.64 12.99
N LEU A 225 13.79 -12.98 12.24
CA LEU A 225 14.19 -12.15 11.10
C LEU A 225 15.09 -11.00 11.54
N ALA A 226 14.71 -10.31 12.62
CA ALA A 226 15.48 -9.21 13.19
C ALA A 226 16.84 -9.66 13.74
N GLY A 227 16.91 -10.81 14.42
CA GLY A 227 18.16 -11.42 14.87
C GLY A 227 19.08 -11.79 13.71
N THR A 228 18.51 -12.25 12.59
CA THR A 228 19.29 -12.52 11.39
C THR A 228 19.86 -11.23 10.79
N CYS A 229 19.08 -10.14 10.79
CA CYS A 229 19.57 -8.82 10.41
C CYS A 229 20.75 -8.38 11.30
N LEU A 230 20.63 -8.57 12.62
CA LEU A 230 21.71 -8.30 13.58
C LEU A 230 22.99 -9.12 13.29
N GLY A 231 22.83 -10.37 12.83
CA GLY A 231 23.96 -11.24 12.50
C GLY A 231 24.67 -10.87 11.19
N THR A 232 23.98 -10.19 10.27
CA THR A 232 24.49 -9.90 8.92
C THR A 232 25.12 -8.52 8.77
N VAL A 233 24.56 -7.50 9.42
CA VAL A 233 25.02 -6.11 9.25
C VAL A 233 25.43 -5.47 10.57
N GLY A 234 26.34 -4.50 10.51
CA GLY A 234 26.75 -3.71 11.66
C GLY A 234 25.63 -2.81 12.19
N MET A 235 25.53 -2.71 13.52
CA MET A 235 24.61 -1.81 14.21
C MET A 235 25.21 -0.40 14.40
N GLY A 236 24.36 0.60 14.61
CA GLY A 236 24.73 2.01 14.67
C GLY A 236 24.50 2.64 16.04
N LEU A 237 23.99 3.87 16.03
CA LEU A 237 23.76 4.70 17.21
C LEU A 237 22.97 3.98 18.31
N HIS A 238 21.86 3.31 17.97
CA HIS A 238 20.97 2.77 18.99
C HIS A 238 21.68 1.72 19.85
N HIS A 239 22.30 0.72 19.23
CA HIS A 239 22.97 -0.35 19.99
C HIS A 239 24.19 0.16 20.76
N LYS A 240 24.96 1.08 20.18
CA LYS A 240 26.09 1.69 20.89
C LYS A 240 25.63 2.43 22.14
N LEU A 241 24.59 3.24 22.02
CA LEU A 241 24.03 3.98 23.15
C LEU A 241 23.45 3.03 24.21
N CYS A 242 22.71 2.00 23.81
CA CYS A 242 22.17 1.00 24.73
C CYS A 242 23.27 0.23 25.48
N HIS A 243 24.37 -0.12 24.81
CA HIS A 243 25.53 -0.75 25.45
C HIS A 243 26.22 0.18 26.46
N THR A 244 26.43 1.45 26.10
CA THR A 244 26.99 2.45 27.02
C THR A 244 26.13 2.61 28.26
N LEU A 245 24.81 2.75 28.08
CA LEU A 245 23.84 2.93 29.16
C LEU A 245 23.75 1.69 30.05
N GLY A 246 23.56 0.51 29.47
CA GLY A 246 23.47 -0.74 30.23
C GLY A 246 24.76 -1.09 30.98
N GLY A 247 25.92 -0.91 30.35
CA GLY A 247 27.21 -1.25 30.96
C GLY A 247 27.70 -0.26 32.01
N SER A 248 27.47 1.05 31.81
CA SER A 248 28.03 2.09 32.69
C SER A 248 27.12 2.48 33.85
N PHE A 249 25.83 2.18 33.74
CA PHE A 249 24.80 2.58 34.72
C PHE A 249 23.96 1.39 35.22
N ASP A 250 24.35 0.15 34.91
CA ASP A 250 23.69 -1.09 35.34
C ASP A 250 22.18 -1.13 35.02
N LEU A 251 21.80 -0.56 33.87
CA LEU A 251 20.41 -0.49 33.47
C LEU A 251 19.94 -1.80 32.81
N PRO A 252 18.67 -2.19 33.02
CA PRO A 252 18.15 -3.44 32.47
C PRO A 252 18.12 -3.41 30.93
N HIS A 253 18.72 -4.43 30.33
CA HIS A 253 19.03 -4.48 28.89
C HIS A 253 17.83 -4.19 27.97
N ALA A 254 16.80 -5.05 27.96
CA ALA A 254 15.65 -4.89 27.06
C ALA A 254 14.85 -3.58 27.30
N PRO A 255 14.62 -3.14 28.56
CA PRO A 255 14.04 -1.82 28.82
C PRO A 255 14.83 -0.63 28.26
N VAL A 256 16.18 -0.66 28.29
CA VAL A 256 17.01 0.39 27.68
C VAL A 256 16.76 0.47 26.18
N HIS A 257 16.79 -0.67 25.47
CA HIS A 257 16.47 -0.70 24.04
C HIS A 257 15.05 -0.18 23.76
N THR A 258 14.10 -0.47 24.66
CA THR A 258 12.72 -0.03 24.54
C THR A 258 12.57 1.47 24.60
N VAL A 259 13.22 2.11 25.58
CA VAL A 259 13.17 3.56 25.75
C VAL A 259 13.94 4.27 24.64
N VAL A 260 15.13 3.80 24.28
CA VAL A 260 16.05 4.53 23.40
C VAL A 260 15.62 4.49 21.92
N LEU A 261 14.99 3.40 21.47
CA LEU A 261 14.73 3.16 20.03
C LEU A 261 13.98 4.32 19.36
N PRO A 262 12.83 4.80 19.87
CA PRO A 262 12.12 5.93 19.26
C PRO A 262 12.99 7.19 19.10
N HIS A 263 13.87 7.46 20.06
CA HIS A 263 14.73 8.65 20.03
C HIS A 263 15.93 8.48 19.09
N ALA A 264 16.48 7.27 18.97
CA ALA A 264 17.52 6.96 18.00
C ALA A 264 16.98 7.03 16.56
N MET A 265 15.76 6.53 16.32
CA MET A 265 15.07 6.69 15.05
C MET A 265 14.88 8.17 14.69
N ALA A 266 14.38 8.97 15.64
CA ALA A 266 14.19 10.40 15.42
C ALA A 266 15.50 11.16 15.19
N TYR A 267 16.60 10.75 15.83
CA TYR A 267 17.93 11.33 15.61
C TYR A 267 18.40 11.12 14.16
N ASN A 268 18.20 9.92 13.62
CA ASN A 268 18.64 9.56 12.28
C ASN A 268 17.65 9.98 11.17
N ALA A 269 16.40 10.31 11.51
CA ALA A 269 15.33 10.50 10.54
C ALA A 269 15.65 11.52 9.43
N ALA A 270 16.30 12.64 9.76
CA ALA A 270 16.67 13.66 8.78
C ALA A 270 17.78 13.21 7.80
N ALA A 271 18.65 12.28 8.23
CA ALA A 271 19.72 11.74 7.40
C ALA A 271 19.27 10.58 6.50
N VAL A 272 18.19 9.87 6.89
CA VAL A 272 17.65 8.71 6.15
C VAL A 272 16.12 8.78 6.00
N PRO A 273 15.57 9.84 5.37
CA PRO A 273 14.13 10.02 5.26
C PRO A 273 13.43 8.88 4.51
N GLU A 274 14.03 8.37 3.43
CA GLU A 274 13.47 7.25 2.65
C GLU A 274 13.37 5.95 3.46
N VAL A 275 14.31 5.70 4.38
CA VAL A 275 14.27 4.54 5.29
C VAL A 275 13.12 4.70 6.28
N MET A 276 12.97 5.89 6.86
CA MET A 276 11.86 6.16 7.78
C MET A 276 10.51 6.06 7.09
N ASP A 277 10.39 6.51 5.84
CA ASP A 277 9.18 6.36 5.04
C ASP A 277 8.83 4.89 4.78
N ARG A 278 9.83 4.06 4.45
CA ARG A 278 9.64 2.60 4.27
C ARG A 278 9.17 1.93 5.57
N ILE A 279 9.76 2.30 6.71
CA ILE A 279 9.33 1.81 8.04
C ILE A 279 7.89 2.27 8.33
N ALA A 280 7.60 3.55 8.12
CA ALA A 280 6.28 4.15 8.37
C ALA A 280 5.19 3.49 7.52
N ALA A 281 5.47 3.25 6.23
CA ALA A 281 4.59 2.55 5.32
C ALA A 281 4.27 1.12 5.80
N ARG A 282 5.28 0.36 6.26
CA ARG A 282 5.08 -0.99 6.82
C ARG A 282 4.28 -1.00 8.11
N MET A 283 4.42 0.05 8.92
CA MET A 283 3.67 0.21 10.16
C MET A 283 2.22 0.72 9.93
N GLY A 284 1.92 1.26 8.74
CA GLY A 284 0.66 1.92 8.42
C GLY A 284 0.49 3.28 9.10
N VAL A 285 1.57 4.03 9.28
CA VAL A 285 1.61 5.32 10.01
C VAL A 285 2.37 6.39 9.22
N ALA A 286 2.24 7.66 9.64
CA ALA A 286 2.97 8.78 9.03
C ALA A 286 4.31 9.10 9.73
N ASP A 287 4.43 8.79 11.03
CA ASP A 287 5.59 9.11 11.86
C ASP A 287 6.06 7.83 12.56
N ALA A 288 7.03 7.14 11.98
CA ALA A 288 7.56 5.89 12.52
C ALA A 288 8.16 6.04 13.93
N PRO A 289 9.10 6.97 14.20
CA PRO A 289 9.65 7.17 15.55
C PRO A 289 8.58 7.42 16.61
N GLY A 290 7.64 8.34 16.34
CA GLY A 290 6.56 8.64 17.26
C GLY A 290 5.59 7.47 17.46
N ALA A 291 5.27 6.74 16.39
CA ALA A 291 4.40 5.56 16.47
C ALA A 291 5.02 4.42 17.28
N VAL A 292 6.34 4.20 17.22
CA VAL A 292 7.01 3.22 18.08
C VAL A 292 6.89 3.65 19.56
N HIS A 293 7.09 4.92 19.88
CA HIS A 293 6.89 5.43 21.25
C HIS A 293 5.45 5.21 21.74
N ASP A 294 4.46 5.53 20.90
CA ASP A 294 3.04 5.34 21.22
C ASP A 294 2.69 3.86 21.43
N LEU A 295 3.23 2.96 20.60
CA LEU A 295 3.04 1.52 20.74
C LEU A 295 3.67 0.98 22.04
N VAL A 296 4.90 1.40 22.36
CA VAL A 296 5.56 1.03 23.62
C VAL A 296 4.70 1.43 24.81
N ARG A 297 4.21 2.68 24.83
CA ARG A 297 3.35 3.20 25.89
C ARG A 297 2.04 2.40 26.00
N ALA A 298 1.36 2.17 24.88
CA ALA A 298 0.09 1.46 24.84
C ALA A 298 0.23 -0.02 25.24
N ALA A 299 1.35 -0.67 24.91
CA ALA A 299 1.63 -2.04 25.28
C ALA A 299 2.02 -2.22 26.76
N GLY A 300 2.28 -1.12 27.49
CA GLY A 300 2.71 -1.10 28.89
C GLY A 300 4.22 -1.19 29.08
N GLY A 301 5.01 -0.85 28.07
CA GLY A 301 6.47 -0.75 28.15
C GLY A 301 6.94 0.59 28.74
N PRO A 302 8.20 0.66 29.21
CA PRO A 302 8.78 1.90 29.73
C PRO A 302 9.07 2.88 28.60
N THR A 303 8.74 4.15 28.80
CA THR A 303 9.01 5.22 27.84
C THR A 303 10.08 6.21 28.29
N SER A 304 10.60 6.09 29.52
CA SER A 304 11.63 7.01 30.03
C SER A 304 12.80 6.29 30.71
N LEU A 305 14.00 6.86 30.57
CA LEU A 305 15.21 6.34 31.22
C LEU A 305 15.11 6.48 32.74
N ALA A 306 14.44 7.54 33.23
CA ALA A 306 14.16 7.73 34.65
C ALA A 306 13.35 6.56 35.24
N ALA A 307 12.36 6.04 34.50
CA ALA A 307 11.52 4.93 34.95
C ALA A 307 12.28 3.60 35.08
N ILE A 308 13.44 3.48 34.44
CA ILE A 308 14.28 2.27 34.49
C ILE A 308 15.55 2.46 35.33
N GLY A 309 15.66 3.56 36.08
CA GLY A 309 16.72 3.79 37.06
C GLY A 309 17.88 4.68 36.60
N MET A 310 17.79 5.36 35.45
CA MET A 310 18.87 6.24 34.97
C MET A 310 19.00 7.50 35.85
N PRO A 311 20.19 7.75 36.44
CA PRO A 311 20.43 8.95 37.24
C PRO A 311 20.52 10.20 36.37
N ALA A 312 19.88 11.29 36.81
CA ALA A 312 19.76 12.53 36.02
C ALA A 312 21.10 13.25 35.82
N ASP A 313 22.04 13.13 36.75
CA ASP A 313 23.40 13.63 36.67
C ASP A 313 24.33 12.74 35.82
N GLY A 314 23.87 11.53 35.43
CA GLY A 314 24.60 10.61 34.57
C GLY A 314 24.56 10.93 33.07
N LEU A 315 23.68 11.84 32.62
CA LEU A 315 23.44 12.08 31.19
C LEU A 315 24.64 12.69 30.45
N ASP A 316 25.35 13.62 31.08
CA ASP A 316 26.57 14.20 30.49
C ASP A 316 27.66 13.16 30.33
N ARG A 317 27.86 12.31 31.34
CA ARG A 317 28.80 11.20 31.29
C ARG A 317 28.42 10.18 30.22
N ALA A 318 27.14 9.85 30.08
CA ALA A 318 26.65 8.96 29.04
C ALA A 318 26.91 9.52 27.64
N ALA A 319 26.67 10.82 27.42
CA ALA A 319 26.95 11.49 26.14
C ALA A 319 28.45 11.50 25.80
N GLU A 320 29.32 11.74 26.78
CA GLU A 320 30.78 11.63 26.61
C GLU A 320 31.20 10.21 26.23
N LEU A 321 30.74 9.19 26.96
CA LEU A 321 31.08 7.80 26.70
C LEU A 321 30.58 7.34 25.32
N ALA A 322 29.37 7.73 24.93
CA ALA A 322 28.77 7.40 23.65
C ALA A 322 29.46 8.10 22.46
N THR A 323 30.26 9.14 22.69
CA THR A 323 30.98 9.89 21.65
C THR A 323 32.51 9.80 21.74
N ALA A 324 33.03 9.00 22.68
CA ALA A 324 34.46 8.84 22.89
C ALA A 324 35.20 8.22 21.69
N ALA A 325 34.53 7.37 20.91
CA ALA A 325 35.07 6.75 19.71
C ALA A 325 34.07 6.86 18.54
N PRO A 326 34.52 7.26 17.34
CA PRO A 326 33.65 7.35 16.18
C PRO A 326 33.23 5.95 15.71
N TYR A 327 31.99 5.85 15.24
CA TYR A 327 31.45 4.66 14.59
C TYR A 327 30.51 5.06 13.44
N PRO A 328 30.28 4.17 12.46
CA PRO A 328 29.38 4.45 11.35
C PRO A 328 27.95 4.70 11.84
N ASN A 329 27.37 5.83 11.42
CA ASN A 329 25.96 6.16 11.62
C ASN A 329 25.53 7.20 10.56
N PRO A 330 24.30 7.18 10.04
CA PRO A 330 23.88 8.09 8.97
C PRO A 330 23.95 9.57 9.36
N ALA A 331 23.44 9.91 10.55
CA ALA A 331 23.59 11.25 11.11
C ALA A 331 24.92 11.36 11.87
N PRO A 332 25.65 12.49 11.77
CA PRO A 332 26.84 12.71 12.60
C PRO A 332 26.52 12.56 14.09
N VAL A 333 27.28 11.73 14.80
CA VAL A 333 27.10 11.50 16.23
C VAL A 333 27.91 12.56 16.99
N THR A 334 27.23 13.55 17.58
CA THR A 334 27.87 14.64 18.35
C THR A 334 27.47 14.58 19.82
N ARG A 335 28.35 15.05 20.72
CA ARG A 335 28.07 15.08 22.17
C ARG A 335 26.75 15.79 22.46
N ASP A 336 26.54 16.97 21.88
CA ASP A 336 25.34 17.77 22.09
C ASP A 336 24.08 17.10 21.52
N GLY A 337 24.21 16.46 20.36
CA GLY A 337 23.14 15.67 19.75
C GLY A 337 22.71 14.51 20.65
N ILE A 338 23.67 13.74 21.16
CA ILE A 338 23.41 12.62 22.09
C ILE A 338 22.87 13.13 23.42
N ARG A 339 23.40 14.22 23.96
CA ARG A 339 22.91 14.82 25.18
C ARG A 339 21.44 15.25 25.05
N ALA A 340 21.06 15.85 23.94
CA ALA A 340 19.68 16.25 23.65
C ALA A 340 18.74 15.03 23.44
N LEU A 341 19.23 13.97 22.79
CA LEU A 341 18.52 12.70 22.68
C LEU A 341 18.25 12.12 24.08
N LEU A 342 19.29 12.03 24.91
CA LEU A 342 19.21 11.52 26.28
C LEU A 342 18.30 12.36 27.18
N ASP A 343 18.24 13.68 27.02
CA ASP A 343 17.28 14.53 27.75
C ASP A 343 15.83 14.15 27.45
N ARG A 344 15.50 13.95 26.17
CA ARG A 344 14.15 13.54 25.76
C ARG A 344 13.83 12.14 26.27
N ALA A 345 14.79 11.22 26.17
CA ALA A 345 14.65 9.86 26.68
C ALA A 345 14.54 9.82 28.22
N GLN A 346 15.21 10.71 28.95
CA GLN A 346 15.11 10.80 30.41
C GLN A 346 13.70 11.18 30.86
N ARG A 347 13.04 12.10 30.15
CA ARG A 347 11.66 12.53 30.44
C ARG A 347 10.60 11.61 29.83
N GLY A 348 10.98 10.82 28.83
CA GLY A 348 10.07 10.01 28.02
C GLY A 348 9.19 10.83 27.09
N ASP A 349 9.70 11.97 26.64
CA ASP A 349 9.02 12.84 25.67
C ASP A 349 8.76 12.05 24.39
N ARG A 350 7.53 12.09 23.85
CA ARG A 350 7.26 11.51 22.53
C ARG A 350 8.17 12.19 21.49
N PRO A 351 9.01 11.47 20.73
CA PRO A 351 9.83 12.08 19.69
C PRO A 351 8.92 12.77 18.67
N ALA A 352 9.22 14.03 18.36
CA ALA A 352 8.70 14.65 17.16
C ALA A 352 9.64 14.28 16.02
N ALA A 353 9.14 13.61 14.97
CA ALA A 353 9.83 13.69 13.70
C ALA A 353 9.96 15.16 13.34
N VAL A 354 11.17 15.62 12.99
CA VAL A 354 11.26 16.79 12.11
C VAL A 354 10.56 16.32 10.84
N PRO A 355 9.37 16.84 10.47
CA PRO A 355 8.67 16.29 9.34
C PRO A 355 9.58 16.47 8.13
N GLY A 356 10.02 15.36 7.54
CA GLY A 356 10.39 15.39 6.13
C GLY A 356 9.20 15.97 5.35
N LEU A 357 9.45 16.50 4.16
CA LEU A 357 8.42 17.13 3.31
C LEU A 357 7.10 16.34 3.28
N ARG A 358 7.17 15.01 3.21
CA ARG A 358 6.00 14.10 3.23
C ARG A 358 5.20 14.13 4.53
N GLY A 359 5.86 14.21 5.69
CA GLY A 359 5.19 14.34 6.99
C GLY A 359 4.48 15.68 7.16
N ALA A 360 5.06 16.77 6.65
CA ALA A 360 4.43 18.09 6.64
C ALA A 360 3.17 18.09 5.75
N VAL A 361 3.24 17.49 4.55
CA VAL A 361 2.08 17.37 3.65
C VAL A 361 0.99 16.47 4.23
N ALA A 362 1.35 15.36 4.88
CA ALA A 362 0.37 14.50 5.56
C ALA A 362 -0.40 15.27 6.65
N GLY A 363 0.31 16.06 7.47
CA GLY A 363 -0.30 16.92 8.47
C GLY A 363 -1.27 17.96 7.88
N LEU A 364 -0.86 18.62 6.80
CA LEU A 364 -1.71 19.58 6.07
C LEU A 364 -2.95 18.91 5.47
N THR A 365 -2.79 17.72 4.87
CA THR A 365 -3.91 16.94 4.29
C THR A 365 -4.96 16.62 5.34
N GLU A 366 -4.52 16.18 6.51
CA GLU A 366 -5.42 15.84 7.61
C GLU A 366 -6.10 17.09 8.21
N GLN A 367 -5.41 18.24 8.22
CA GLN A 367 -6.01 19.51 8.63
C GLN A 367 -7.12 19.95 7.67
N VAL A 368 -6.88 19.89 6.36
CA VAL A 368 -7.88 20.28 5.35
C VAL A 368 -9.08 19.34 5.37
N THR A 369 -8.86 18.03 5.41
CA THR A 369 -9.96 17.04 5.42
C THR A 369 -10.87 17.16 6.66
N ARG A 370 -10.30 17.50 7.83
CA ARG A 370 -11.06 17.80 9.06
C ARG A 370 -11.85 19.09 9.00
N SER A 371 -11.50 20.03 8.12
CA SER A 371 -12.23 21.30 8.00
C SER A 371 -13.63 21.15 7.39
N PHE A 372 -13.92 20.02 6.72
CA PHE A 372 -15.24 19.74 6.14
C PHE A 372 -16.23 19.21 7.19
N ASP A 373 -17.37 19.89 7.31
CA ASP A 373 -18.48 19.58 8.22
C ASP A 373 -19.34 18.42 7.67
N ALA A 374 -19.27 17.27 8.33
CA ALA A 374 -19.99 16.07 7.90
C ALA A 374 -21.50 16.16 8.14
N ASP A 375 -21.95 16.94 9.12
CA ASP A 375 -23.35 16.96 9.56
C ASP A 375 -24.24 17.75 8.57
N ARG A 376 -23.66 18.76 7.91
CA ARG A 376 -24.38 19.57 6.92
C ARG A 376 -24.59 18.88 5.58
N ALA A 377 -23.61 18.09 5.11
CA ALA A 377 -23.65 17.46 3.80
C ALA A 377 -22.85 16.14 3.77
N PRO A 378 -23.40 15.04 4.30
CA PRO A 378 -22.63 13.81 4.54
C PRO A 378 -21.95 13.25 3.29
N ARG A 379 -22.66 13.22 2.15
CA ARG A 379 -22.10 12.71 0.89
C ARG A 379 -21.02 13.63 0.32
N ALA A 380 -21.25 14.95 0.34
CA ALA A 380 -20.27 15.91 -0.17
C ALA A 380 -18.99 15.87 0.65
N THR A 381 -19.09 15.75 1.98
CA THR A 381 -17.93 15.65 2.88
C THR A 381 -17.09 14.41 2.60
N VAL A 382 -17.71 13.25 2.31
CA VAL A 382 -16.97 12.05 1.89
C VAL A 382 -16.21 12.32 0.59
N LEU A 383 -16.89 12.85 -0.43
CA LEU A 383 -16.29 13.12 -1.74
C LEU A 383 -15.15 14.15 -1.67
N LEU A 384 -15.32 15.23 -0.92
CA LEU A 384 -14.31 16.28 -0.76
C LEU A 384 -13.09 15.79 0.01
N ARG A 385 -13.28 14.97 1.07
CA ARG A 385 -12.15 14.41 1.81
C ARG A 385 -11.30 13.49 0.94
N ASP A 386 -11.93 12.64 0.14
CA ASP A 386 -11.21 11.73 -0.76
C ASP A 386 -10.56 12.49 -1.92
N LEU A 387 -11.22 13.52 -2.46
CA LEU A 387 -10.63 14.39 -3.48
C LEU A 387 -9.37 15.09 -2.95
N VAL A 388 -9.42 15.69 -1.76
CA VAL A 388 -8.26 16.37 -1.15
C VAL A 388 -7.08 15.40 -0.97
N ARG A 389 -7.34 14.19 -0.46
CA ARG A 389 -6.30 13.17 -0.31
C ARG A 389 -5.64 12.82 -1.64
N ARG A 390 -6.43 12.65 -2.70
CA ARG A 390 -5.91 12.32 -4.04
C ARG A 390 -5.15 13.50 -4.66
N LEU A 391 -5.64 14.72 -4.50
CA LEU A 391 -4.97 15.93 -5.01
C LEU A 391 -3.63 16.17 -4.31
N HIS A 392 -3.59 16.09 -2.98
CA HIS A 392 -2.33 16.24 -2.23
C HIS A 392 -1.36 15.09 -2.53
N GLY A 393 -1.87 13.85 -2.64
CA GLY A 393 -1.08 12.69 -3.06
C GLY A 393 -0.46 12.90 -4.44
N PHE A 394 -1.25 13.31 -5.43
CA PHE A 394 -0.76 13.61 -6.78
C PHE A 394 0.35 14.67 -6.78
N ALA A 395 0.21 15.72 -5.98
CA ALA A 395 1.24 16.75 -5.86
C ALA A 395 2.56 16.22 -5.29
N VAL A 396 2.50 15.35 -4.27
CA VAL A 396 3.68 14.73 -3.65
C VAL A 396 4.32 13.69 -4.54
N ASP A 397 3.52 12.83 -5.18
CA ASP A 397 3.99 11.72 -5.99
C ASP A 397 4.73 12.19 -7.25
N ASN A 398 4.41 13.39 -7.74
CA ASN A 398 5.00 13.99 -8.93
C ASN A 398 5.97 15.15 -8.62
N ASP A 399 6.22 15.47 -7.34
CA ASP A 399 7.01 16.64 -6.91
C ASP A 399 6.61 17.93 -7.65
N LEU A 400 5.29 18.20 -7.70
CA LEU A 400 4.75 19.29 -8.52
C LEU A 400 5.40 20.62 -8.18
N THR A 401 5.96 21.27 -9.20
CA THR A 401 6.57 22.58 -9.04
C THR A 401 5.50 23.67 -9.01
N GLN A 402 5.86 24.83 -8.42
CA GLN A 402 4.98 26.01 -8.44
C GLN A 402 4.63 26.46 -9.86
N GLN A 403 5.55 26.29 -10.82
CA GLN A 403 5.33 26.67 -12.22
C GLN A 403 4.31 25.76 -12.91
N GLU A 404 4.40 24.44 -12.70
CA GLU A 404 3.43 23.49 -13.24
C GLU A 404 2.05 23.69 -12.62
N TRP A 405 2.00 23.91 -11.30
CA TRP A 405 0.76 24.26 -10.61
C TRP A 405 0.12 25.52 -11.20
N GLN A 406 0.90 26.59 -11.39
CA GLN A 406 0.38 27.84 -11.99
C GLN A 406 -0.13 27.61 -13.41
N THR A 407 0.56 26.79 -14.21
CA THR A 407 0.12 26.42 -15.56
C THR A 407 -1.24 25.72 -15.54
N GLY A 408 -1.46 24.80 -14.59
CA GLY A 408 -2.74 24.14 -14.39
C GLY A 408 -3.86 25.11 -13.97
N ILE A 409 -3.56 26.06 -13.06
CA ILE A 409 -4.51 27.09 -12.66
C ILE A 409 -4.89 28.00 -13.83
N ASP A 410 -3.92 28.43 -14.63
CA ASP A 410 -4.16 29.26 -15.82
C ASP A 410 -4.99 28.50 -16.87
N PHE A 411 -4.76 27.20 -17.03
CA PHE A 411 -5.57 26.33 -17.89
C PHE A 411 -7.04 26.30 -17.45
N LEU A 412 -7.31 26.01 -16.17
CA LEU A 412 -8.67 25.96 -15.62
C LEU A 412 -9.36 27.34 -15.68
N THR A 413 -8.60 28.41 -15.45
CA THR A 413 -9.10 29.79 -15.54
C THR A 413 -9.57 30.12 -16.96
N ARG A 414 -8.77 29.78 -17.98
CA ARG A 414 -9.18 29.98 -19.39
C ARG A 414 -10.38 29.11 -19.78
N ALA A 415 -10.48 27.90 -19.24
CA ALA A 415 -11.63 27.02 -19.48
C ALA A 415 -12.92 27.64 -18.90
N GLY A 416 -12.81 28.28 -17.73
CA GLY A 416 -13.90 29.08 -17.16
C GLY A 416 -14.29 30.27 -18.05
N HIS A 417 -13.32 31.05 -18.54
CA HIS A 417 -13.63 32.24 -19.36
C HIS A 417 -14.27 31.96 -20.72
N ILE A 418 -13.97 30.81 -21.34
CA ILE A 418 -14.56 30.43 -22.63
C ILE A 418 -15.91 29.71 -22.48
N THR A 419 -16.27 29.30 -21.26
CA THR A 419 -17.56 28.66 -20.97
C THR A 419 -18.69 29.70 -21.01
N THR A 420 -19.77 29.38 -21.72
CA THR A 420 -20.99 30.19 -21.87
C THR A 420 -22.24 29.32 -21.66
N ASP A 421 -23.43 29.90 -21.72
CA ASP A 421 -24.71 29.13 -21.62
C ASP A 421 -24.85 28.08 -22.73
N THR A 422 -24.18 28.27 -23.87
CA THR A 422 -24.20 27.37 -25.03
C THR A 422 -22.88 26.63 -25.26
N ARG A 423 -21.84 26.88 -24.45
CA ARG A 423 -20.53 26.22 -24.53
C ARG A 423 -20.05 25.82 -23.14
N GLN A 424 -19.90 24.52 -22.88
CA GLN A 424 -19.42 24.00 -21.59
C GLN A 424 -18.01 23.41 -21.69
N GLU A 425 -16.97 24.25 -21.61
CA GLU A 425 -15.57 23.80 -21.76
C GLU A 425 -15.13 22.85 -20.62
N PHE A 426 -15.69 22.99 -19.41
CA PHE A 426 -15.44 22.03 -18.33
C PHE A 426 -16.02 20.64 -18.59
N ILE A 427 -17.16 20.55 -19.29
CA ILE A 427 -17.70 19.27 -19.72
C ILE A 427 -16.79 18.68 -20.79
N LEU A 428 -16.34 19.48 -21.76
CA LEU A 428 -15.37 19.04 -22.77
C LEU A 428 -14.05 18.56 -22.15
N LEU A 429 -13.58 19.20 -21.08
CA LEU A 429 -12.43 18.76 -20.30
C LEU A 429 -12.69 17.40 -19.62
N SER A 430 -13.86 17.23 -18.99
CA SER A 430 -14.28 15.97 -18.37
C SER A 430 -14.34 14.83 -19.40
N ASP A 431 -14.93 15.10 -20.55
CA ASP A 431 -15.07 14.19 -21.69
C ASP A 431 -13.70 13.75 -22.23
N THR A 432 -12.80 14.70 -22.48
CA THR A 432 -11.45 14.40 -23.00
C THR A 432 -10.50 13.78 -21.99
N LEU A 433 -10.75 13.90 -20.69
CA LEU A 433 -10.05 13.15 -19.63
C LEU A 433 -10.71 11.80 -19.33
N GLY A 434 -11.86 11.49 -19.94
CA GLY A 434 -12.60 10.24 -19.75
C GLY A 434 -13.43 10.16 -18.47
N LEU A 435 -13.51 11.24 -17.68
CA LEU A 435 -14.26 11.26 -16.42
C LEU A 435 -15.77 11.07 -16.68
N SER A 436 -16.31 11.71 -17.72
CA SER A 436 -17.72 11.55 -18.11
C SER A 436 -18.05 10.10 -18.46
N SER A 437 -17.18 9.41 -19.21
CA SER A 437 -17.35 8.00 -19.56
C SER A 437 -17.28 7.10 -18.32
N VAL A 438 -16.39 7.39 -17.36
CA VAL A 438 -16.34 6.63 -16.08
C VAL A 438 -17.62 6.83 -15.26
N ILE A 439 -18.13 8.07 -15.18
CA ILE A 439 -19.39 8.36 -14.47
C ILE A 439 -20.56 7.65 -15.14
N ASP A 440 -20.61 7.67 -16.47
CA ASP A 440 -21.61 6.97 -17.28
C ASP A 440 -21.57 5.45 -17.02
N LEU A 441 -20.39 4.83 -17.07
CA LEU A 441 -20.21 3.41 -16.75
C LEU A 441 -20.67 3.09 -15.32
N LEU A 442 -20.30 3.89 -14.33
CA LEU A 442 -20.70 3.66 -12.93
C LEU A 442 -22.21 3.80 -12.73
N THR A 443 -22.84 4.75 -13.43
CA THR A 443 -24.28 4.99 -13.34
C THR A 443 -25.06 3.83 -13.97
N ASN A 444 -24.60 3.33 -15.12
CA ASN A 444 -25.33 2.37 -15.94
C ASN A 444 -24.86 0.91 -15.76
N SER A 445 -23.76 0.65 -15.05
CA SER A 445 -23.36 -0.70 -14.60
C SER A 445 -24.42 -1.39 -13.72
N ARG A 446 -25.41 -0.64 -13.25
CA ARG A 446 -26.53 -1.12 -12.43
C ARG A 446 -27.74 -1.55 -13.27
N THR A 447 -27.69 -1.40 -14.58
CA THR A 447 -28.75 -1.76 -15.54
C THR A 447 -28.16 -2.54 -16.73
N PRO A 448 -27.65 -3.75 -16.49
CA PRO A 448 -26.95 -4.53 -17.52
C PRO A 448 -27.86 -4.97 -18.68
N ASP A 449 -29.18 -5.00 -18.46
CA ASP A 449 -30.18 -5.46 -19.42
C ASP A 449 -30.75 -4.31 -20.28
N SER A 450 -30.23 -3.08 -20.15
CA SER A 450 -30.62 -1.93 -20.98
C SER A 450 -29.53 -1.60 -22.00
N THR A 451 -29.91 -0.99 -23.13
CA THR A 451 -28.93 -0.47 -24.09
C THR A 451 -27.96 0.48 -23.41
N SER A 452 -26.67 0.34 -23.73
CA SER A 452 -25.64 1.22 -23.19
C SER A 452 -25.96 2.69 -23.44
N SER A 453 -25.86 3.49 -22.38
CA SER A 453 -25.94 4.95 -22.45
C SER A 453 -24.69 5.56 -23.06
N ALA A 454 -24.74 6.86 -23.37
CA ALA A 454 -23.59 7.66 -23.77
C ALA A 454 -23.75 9.10 -23.28
N VAL A 455 -22.67 9.88 -23.35
CA VAL A 455 -22.73 11.33 -23.08
C VAL A 455 -23.65 12.03 -24.09
N LEU A 456 -24.37 13.06 -23.64
CA LEU A 456 -25.30 13.84 -24.48
C LEU A 456 -24.59 14.54 -25.64
N GLY A 457 -23.31 14.88 -25.48
CA GLY A 457 -22.55 15.60 -26.49
C GLY A 457 -22.88 17.10 -26.53
N PRO A 458 -21.95 17.93 -27.03
CA PRO A 458 -22.05 19.39 -26.94
C PRO A 458 -23.03 20.03 -27.94
N PHE A 459 -23.54 19.27 -28.91
CA PHE A 459 -24.35 19.80 -30.03
C PHE A 459 -25.84 19.45 -29.95
N TYR A 460 -26.28 18.85 -28.83
CA TYR A 460 -27.69 18.69 -28.54
C TYR A 460 -28.36 20.05 -28.34
N VAL A 461 -29.52 20.25 -28.95
CA VAL A 461 -30.38 21.42 -28.72
C VAL A 461 -31.70 20.90 -28.20
N ALA A 462 -32.15 21.46 -27.07
CA ALA A 462 -33.43 21.10 -26.48
C ALA A 462 -34.59 21.46 -27.42
N ASP A 463 -35.63 20.64 -27.38
CA ASP A 463 -36.86 20.80 -28.15
C ASP A 463 -36.67 20.89 -29.67
N PRO A 464 -36.05 19.87 -30.31
CA PRO A 464 -36.01 19.79 -31.76
C PRO A 464 -37.43 19.67 -32.34
N PRO A 465 -37.63 20.03 -33.63
CA PRO A 465 -38.94 20.01 -34.27
C PRO A 465 -39.58 18.62 -34.22
N GLU A 466 -40.87 18.54 -33.93
CA GLU A 466 -41.63 17.29 -33.98
C GLU A 466 -41.95 16.92 -35.44
N LEU A 467 -41.56 15.71 -35.85
CA LEU A 467 -41.64 15.23 -37.23
C LEU A 467 -42.50 13.97 -37.32
N ALA A 468 -43.19 13.81 -38.45
CA ALA A 468 -43.92 12.59 -38.77
C ALA A 468 -42.97 11.41 -39.07
N GLN A 469 -43.45 10.19 -38.85
CA GLN A 469 -42.76 8.95 -39.25
C GLN A 469 -42.43 8.96 -40.76
N GLY A 470 -41.23 8.54 -41.12
CA GLY A 470 -40.73 8.51 -42.51
C GLY A 470 -40.22 9.86 -43.05
N THR A 471 -40.27 10.93 -42.24
CA THR A 471 -39.69 12.23 -42.59
C THR A 471 -38.20 12.08 -42.92
N ASP A 472 -37.73 12.79 -43.94
CA ASP A 472 -36.31 12.94 -44.21
C ASP A 472 -35.75 14.11 -43.39
N ILE A 473 -34.95 13.79 -42.37
CA ILE A 473 -34.37 14.79 -41.47
C ILE A 473 -33.17 15.50 -42.11
N SER A 474 -32.61 14.99 -43.21
CA SER A 474 -31.49 15.65 -43.91
C SER A 474 -31.91 16.90 -44.67
N ALA A 475 -33.22 17.07 -44.93
CA ALA A 475 -33.77 18.15 -45.73
C ALA A 475 -33.09 18.33 -47.11
N GLY A 476 -32.57 17.25 -47.69
CA GLY A 476 -31.91 17.26 -49.01
C GLY A 476 -30.42 17.62 -49.00
N LEU A 477 -29.77 17.63 -47.83
CA LEU A 477 -28.32 17.75 -47.74
C LEU A 477 -27.59 16.63 -48.52
N PRO A 478 -26.43 16.93 -49.14
CA PRO A 478 -25.62 15.92 -49.81
C PRO A 478 -25.07 14.90 -48.80
N GLY A 479 -24.96 13.65 -49.23
CA GLY A 479 -24.40 12.55 -48.45
C GLY A 479 -24.93 11.20 -48.93
N VAL A 480 -24.42 10.11 -48.35
CA VAL A 480 -24.93 8.76 -48.65
C VAL A 480 -26.31 8.60 -47.99
N PRO A 481 -27.41 8.38 -48.73
CA PRO A 481 -28.74 8.30 -48.15
C PRO A 481 -28.87 7.18 -47.11
N LEU A 482 -29.59 7.44 -46.03
CA LEU A 482 -29.82 6.55 -44.90
C LEU A 482 -31.32 6.37 -44.67
N HIS A 483 -31.75 5.13 -44.49
CA HIS A 483 -33.07 4.77 -43.97
C HIS A 483 -32.90 4.10 -42.61
N ALA A 484 -33.46 4.71 -41.57
CA ALA A 484 -33.44 4.18 -40.22
C ALA A 484 -34.79 3.54 -39.88
N ASP A 485 -34.77 2.27 -39.45
CA ASP A 485 -35.91 1.52 -38.90
C ASP A 485 -35.53 1.01 -37.51
N LEU A 486 -35.80 1.84 -36.50
CA LEU A 486 -35.42 1.64 -35.10
C LEU A 486 -36.61 1.12 -34.30
N THR A 487 -36.36 0.35 -33.25
CA THR A 487 -37.39 -0.14 -32.32
C THR A 487 -37.03 0.23 -30.89
N VAL A 488 -38.02 0.60 -30.08
CA VAL A 488 -37.84 0.90 -28.65
C VAL A 488 -38.69 -0.07 -27.83
N THR A 489 -38.06 -0.75 -26.88
CA THR A 489 -38.67 -1.76 -26.01
C THR A 489 -38.28 -1.54 -24.55
N ASP A 490 -39.02 -2.13 -23.60
CA ASP A 490 -38.53 -2.34 -22.23
C ASP A 490 -37.49 -3.48 -22.21
N THR A 491 -36.79 -3.66 -21.09
CA THR A 491 -35.79 -4.73 -20.92
C THR A 491 -36.34 -6.16 -20.94
N ARG A 492 -37.66 -6.33 -21.14
CA ARG A 492 -38.34 -7.62 -21.34
C ARG A 492 -38.80 -7.81 -22.79
N GLY A 493 -38.45 -6.88 -23.70
CA GLY A 493 -38.82 -6.89 -25.10
C GLY A 493 -40.24 -6.38 -25.39
N THR A 494 -40.90 -5.73 -24.44
CA THR A 494 -42.24 -5.14 -24.64
C THR A 494 -42.09 -3.84 -25.44
N PRO A 495 -42.74 -3.68 -26.60
CA PRO A 495 -42.69 -2.43 -27.36
C PRO A 495 -43.20 -1.23 -26.57
N LEU A 496 -42.46 -0.12 -26.61
CA LEU A 496 -42.82 1.13 -25.94
C LEU A 496 -43.47 2.09 -26.93
N ALA A 497 -44.81 2.08 -26.98
CA ALA A 497 -45.59 2.98 -27.83
C ALA A 497 -45.62 4.41 -27.29
N GLY A 498 -45.50 5.40 -28.18
CA GLY A 498 -45.55 6.82 -27.83
C GLY A 498 -44.32 7.37 -27.10
N ALA A 499 -43.22 6.60 -27.04
CA ALA A 499 -41.93 7.09 -26.56
C ALA A 499 -41.46 8.25 -27.44
N VAL A 500 -40.99 9.33 -26.80
CA VAL A 500 -40.42 10.50 -27.47
C VAL A 500 -38.96 10.22 -27.75
N VAL A 501 -38.57 10.33 -29.02
CA VAL A 501 -37.20 10.06 -29.46
C VAL A 501 -36.65 11.28 -30.19
N ASP A 502 -35.64 11.91 -29.60
CA ASP A 502 -34.84 12.94 -30.25
C ASP A 502 -33.66 12.26 -30.96
N VAL A 503 -33.45 12.57 -32.24
CA VAL A 503 -32.30 12.11 -33.03
C VAL A 503 -31.52 13.31 -33.55
N TRP A 504 -30.19 13.20 -33.58
CA TRP A 504 -29.32 14.20 -34.20
C TRP A 504 -27.99 13.59 -34.66
N GLN A 505 -27.36 14.18 -35.67
CA GLN A 505 -26.07 13.71 -36.21
C GLN A 505 -25.32 14.81 -36.98
N SER A 506 -24.07 14.54 -37.32
CA SER A 506 -23.28 15.33 -38.27
C SER A 506 -23.70 15.09 -39.73
N ASP A 507 -23.40 16.06 -40.59
CA ASP A 507 -23.46 15.93 -42.05
C ASP A 507 -22.26 15.16 -42.63
N ASP A 508 -22.22 15.05 -43.96
CA ASP A 508 -21.18 14.34 -44.71
C ASP A 508 -19.78 14.99 -44.55
N ASP A 509 -19.73 16.30 -44.25
CA ASP A 509 -18.51 17.08 -44.03
C ASP A 509 -18.09 17.13 -42.55
N GLY A 510 -18.86 16.52 -41.64
CA GLY A 510 -18.55 16.46 -40.21
C GLY A 510 -18.98 17.71 -39.42
N PHE A 511 -20.07 18.37 -39.82
CA PHE A 511 -20.64 19.51 -39.10
C PHE A 511 -22.06 19.22 -38.60
N TYR A 512 -22.40 19.75 -37.43
CA TYR A 512 -23.79 19.89 -36.99
C TYR A 512 -24.38 21.18 -37.54
N ASP A 513 -25.69 21.21 -37.77
CA ASP A 513 -26.43 22.40 -38.23
C ASP A 513 -26.18 23.65 -37.37
N VAL A 514 -26.07 23.51 -36.05
CA VAL A 514 -25.76 24.62 -35.12
C VAL A 514 -24.37 25.24 -35.34
N GLN A 515 -23.48 24.57 -36.06
CA GLN A 515 -22.17 25.07 -36.43
C GLN A 515 -22.20 25.81 -37.79
N GLN A 516 -23.33 25.79 -38.48
CA GLN A 516 -23.50 26.33 -39.83
C GLN A 516 -24.56 27.46 -39.82
N PRO A 517 -24.17 28.71 -39.51
CA PRO A 517 -25.12 29.82 -39.36
C PRO A 517 -25.88 30.19 -40.65
N ASP A 518 -25.36 29.80 -41.81
CA ASP A 518 -25.95 30.07 -43.12
C ASP A 518 -26.92 28.96 -43.59
N LEU A 519 -27.06 27.88 -42.80
CA LEU A 519 -27.93 26.75 -43.12
C LEU A 519 -29.38 27.03 -42.67
N GLU A 520 -30.34 26.95 -43.60
CA GLU A 520 -31.74 27.22 -43.30
C GLU A 520 -32.39 26.07 -42.51
N GLY A 521 -32.79 26.37 -41.28
CA GLY A 521 -33.62 25.50 -40.44
C GLY A 521 -32.85 24.39 -39.72
N PRO A 522 -33.52 23.71 -38.76
CA PRO A 522 -32.96 22.52 -38.12
C PRO A 522 -32.90 21.39 -39.14
N VAL A 523 -31.69 20.88 -39.39
CA VAL A 523 -31.45 19.75 -40.30
C VAL A 523 -30.59 18.71 -39.60
N LEU A 524 -30.74 17.45 -40.00
CA LEU A 524 -30.11 16.28 -39.38
C LEU A 524 -30.45 16.13 -37.89
N ARG A 525 -31.56 16.74 -37.45
CA ARG A 525 -32.12 16.62 -36.11
C ARG A 525 -33.65 16.58 -36.16
N GLY A 526 -34.27 15.91 -35.20
CA GLY A 526 -35.73 15.88 -35.10
C GLY A 526 -36.23 15.11 -33.88
N ARG A 527 -37.47 15.39 -33.49
CA ARG A 527 -38.21 14.67 -32.45
C ARG A 527 -39.29 13.82 -33.13
N LEU A 528 -39.33 12.54 -32.85
CA LEU A 528 -40.33 11.63 -33.36
C LEU A 528 -40.97 10.84 -32.21
N ARG A 529 -42.08 10.16 -32.51
CA ARG A 529 -42.77 9.28 -31.55
C ARG A 529 -42.85 7.87 -32.09
N THR A 530 -42.58 6.88 -31.24
CA THR A 530 -42.73 5.48 -31.60
C THR A 530 -44.20 5.12 -31.86
N ASP A 531 -44.44 4.23 -32.83
CA ASP A 531 -45.76 3.71 -33.15
C ASP A 531 -46.23 2.62 -32.15
N GLY A 532 -47.36 1.96 -32.45
CA GLY A 532 -47.93 0.91 -31.59
C GLY A 532 -47.02 -0.32 -31.41
N ASP A 533 -46.10 -0.55 -32.35
CA ASP A 533 -45.11 -1.64 -32.30
C ASP A 533 -43.75 -1.14 -31.75
N GLY A 534 -43.72 0.06 -31.15
CA GLY A 534 -42.51 0.66 -30.62
C GLY A 534 -41.53 1.13 -31.69
N ARG A 535 -41.96 1.23 -32.96
CA ARG A 535 -41.07 1.51 -34.09
C ARG A 535 -40.94 2.99 -34.40
N LEU A 536 -39.77 3.36 -34.90
CA LEU A 536 -39.39 4.69 -35.31
C LEU A 536 -38.66 4.63 -36.65
N ARG A 537 -39.22 5.31 -37.66
CA ARG A 537 -38.68 5.36 -39.02
C ARG A 537 -38.44 6.78 -39.47
N PHE A 538 -37.31 7.02 -40.12
CA PHE A 538 -36.97 8.28 -40.76
C PHE A 538 -35.88 8.08 -41.82
N ARG A 539 -35.72 9.05 -42.71
CA ARG A 539 -34.60 9.12 -43.67
C ARG A 539 -33.61 10.19 -43.23
N SER A 540 -32.35 10.00 -43.59
CA SER A 540 -31.24 10.90 -43.29
C SER A 540 -30.11 10.66 -44.31
N ILE A 541 -28.89 11.07 -43.97
CA ILE A 541 -27.64 10.66 -44.61
C ILE A 541 -26.76 9.89 -43.61
N LEU A 542 -25.76 9.14 -44.08
CA LEU A 542 -24.77 8.48 -43.24
C LEU A 542 -23.96 9.55 -42.48
N PRO A 543 -23.83 9.49 -41.14
CA PRO A 543 -23.01 10.45 -40.41
C PRO A 543 -21.51 10.26 -40.70
N SER A 544 -20.77 11.36 -40.73
CA SER A 544 -19.30 11.39 -40.83
C SER A 544 -18.62 11.68 -39.49
N GLU A 545 -17.32 11.37 -39.38
CA GLU A 545 -16.53 11.81 -38.23
C GLU A 545 -16.53 13.34 -38.12
N TYR A 546 -16.52 13.87 -36.90
CA TYR A 546 -16.48 15.31 -36.67
C TYR A 546 -15.50 15.69 -35.56
N PRO A 547 -14.85 16.85 -35.63
CA PRO A 547 -13.97 17.32 -34.57
C PRO A 547 -14.77 17.93 -33.42
N ILE A 548 -14.36 17.68 -32.18
CA ILE A 548 -14.74 18.53 -31.04
C ILE A 548 -14.06 19.92 -31.15
N PRO A 549 -14.59 20.97 -30.48
CA PRO A 549 -13.97 22.30 -30.51
C PRO A 549 -12.48 22.28 -30.11
N THR A 550 -11.64 22.94 -30.91
CA THR A 550 -10.18 22.99 -30.71
C THR A 550 -9.63 24.39 -30.43
N ASP A 551 -10.48 25.41 -30.46
CA ASP A 551 -10.16 26.81 -30.25
C ASP A 551 -9.98 27.19 -28.76
N GLY A 552 -10.33 26.28 -27.85
CA GLY A 552 -10.24 26.44 -26.41
C GLY A 552 -9.04 25.75 -25.75
N PRO A 553 -8.90 25.88 -24.41
CA PRO A 553 -7.86 25.19 -23.65
C PRO A 553 -7.83 23.68 -23.87
N VAL A 554 -8.99 23.02 -23.99
CA VAL A 554 -9.03 21.56 -24.23
C VAL A 554 -8.41 21.20 -25.59
N GLY A 555 -8.65 22.01 -26.63
CA GLY A 555 -7.96 21.87 -27.91
C GLY A 555 -6.45 21.95 -27.79
N GLY A 556 -5.96 22.92 -26.99
CA GLY A 556 -4.55 23.04 -26.65
C GLY A 556 -3.98 21.83 -25.90
N LEU A 557 -4.76 21.24 -24.99
CA LEU A 557 -4.39 20.00 -24.28
C LEU A 557 -4.23 18.82 -25.24
N LEU A 558 -5.18 18.64 -26.16
CA LEU A 558 -5.11 17.58 -27.17
C LEU A 558 -3.87 17.76 -28.06
N ALA A 559 -3.62 18.98 -28.54
CA ALA A 559 -2.44 19.28 -29.34
C ALA A 559 -1.14 19.00 -28.58
N ALA A 560 -1.04 19.43 -27.32
CA ALA A 560 0.14 19.22 -26.48
C ALA A 560 0.42 17.74 -26.18
N THR A 561 -0.62 16.89 -26.21
CA THR A 561 -0.52 15.45 -25.96
C THR A 561 -0.51 14.61 -27.24
N GLY A 562 -0.52 15.23 -28.42
CA GLY A 562 -0.54 14.54 -29.72
C GLY A 562 -1.85 13.80 -30.02
N ARG A 563 -2.95 14.17 -29.37
CA ARG A 563 -4.28 13.56 -29.57
C ARG A 563 -5.07 14.32 -30.65
N HIS A 564 -5.83 13.58 -31.47
CA HIS A 564 -6.71 14.18 -32.46
C HIS A 564 -8.07 14.59 -31.84
N PRO A 565 -8.80 15.57 -32.42
CA PRO A 565 -10.08 16.03 -31.90
C PRO A 565 -11.29 15.23 -32.44
N TYR A 566 -11.09 14.26 -33.33
CA TYR A 566 -12.20 13.58 -34.00
C TYR A 566 -12.98 12.62 -33.10
N ARG A 567 -14.31 12.70 -33.25
CA ARG A 567 -15.29 11.74 -32.77
C ARG A 567 -15.61 10.76 -33.90
N ALA A 568 -15.76 9.48 -33.57
CA ALA A 568 -16.15 8.47 -34.55
C ALA A 568 -17.53 8.80 -35.18
N PRO A 569 -17.84 8.39 -36.42
CA PRO A 569 -19.15 8.65 -37.02
C PRO A 569 -20.28 7.95 -36.26
N HIS A 570 -21.33 8.68 -35.87
CA HIS A 570 -22.45 8.14 -35.12
C HIS A 570 -23.76 8.92 -35.28
N LEU A 571 -24.87 8.23 -34.98
CA LEU A 571 -26.19 8.82 -34.79
C LEU A 571 -26.46 8.94 -33.29
N HIS A 572 -26.81 10.13 -32.81
CA HIS A 572 -27.27 10.30 -31.43
C HIS A 572 -28.76 10.02 -31.29
N VAL A 573 -29.13 9.46 -30.13
CA VAL A 573 -30.51 9.15 -29.77
C VAL A 573 -30.76 9.50 -28.29
N LEU A 574 -31.83 10.23 -28.02
CA LEU A 574 -32.37 10.44 -26.67
C LEU A 574 -33.80 9.92 -26.64
N ILE A 575 -34.07 8.98 -25.73
CA ILE A 575 -35.36 8.31 -25.58
C ILE A 575 -35.97 8.70 -24.24
N ASP A 576 -37.18 9.23 -24.28
CA ASP A 576 -38.01 9.53 -23.12
C ASP A 576 -39.35 8.78 -23.24
N ALA A 577 -39.57 7.82 -22.34
CA ALA A 577 -40.75 6.98 -22.34
C ALA A 577 -41.40 7.02 -20.94
N PRO A 578 -42.71 7.24 -20.81
CA PRO A 578 -43.38 7.28 -19.51
C PRO A 578 -43.11 6.03 -18.66
N GLY A 579 -42.74 6.24 -17.40
CA GLY A 579 -42.43 5.15 -16.46
C GLY A 579 -41.10 4.42 -16.72
N HIS A 580 -40.25 4.97 -17.60
CA HIS A 580 -38.94 4.43 -17.93
C HIS A 580 -37.86 5.50 -17.75
N ARG A 581 -36.65 5.06 -17.39
CA ARG A 581 -35.52 5.97 -17.26
C ARG A 581 -35.19 6.52 -18.63
N ARG A 582 -35.00 7.85 -18.70
CA ARG A 582 -34.50 8.51 -19.91
C ARG A 582 -33.17 7.90 -20.33
N LEU A 583 -33.07 7.48 -21.59
CA LEU A 583 -31.85 6.92 -22.17
C LEU A 583 -31.25 7.92 -23.15
N VAL A 584 -29.99 8.31 -22.93
CA VAL A 584 -29.17 9.04 -23.91
C VAL A 584 -28.13 8.05 -24.43
N THR A 585 -28.06 7.85 -25.75
CA THR A 585 -27.17 6.87 -26.38
C THR A 585 -26.75 7.31 -27.78
N GLN A 586 -25.86 6.52 -28.41
CA GLN A 586 -25.26 6.77 -29.72
C GLN A 586 -25.15 5.45 -30.47
N LEU A 587 -25.32 5.44 -31.79
CA LEU A 587 -25.07 4.29 -32.66
C LEU A 587 -23.90 4.61 -33.59
N PHE A 588 -22.78 3.92 -33.40
CA PHE A 588 -21.54 4.12 -34.16
C PHE A 588 -21.52 3.30 -35.43
N VAL A 589 -21.01 3.88 -36.52
CA VAL A 589 -20.92 3.21 -37.82
C VAL A 589 -19.80 2.17 -37.78
N ARG A 590 -20.12 0.88 -37.95
CA ARG A 590 -19.11 -0.19 -38.05
C ARG A 590 -18.14 0.09 -39.20
N GLY A 591 -16.84 0.03 -38.90
CA GLY A 591 -15.77 0.32 -39.86
C GLY A 591 -15.53 1.82 -40.10
N GLY A 592 -16.26 2.69 -39.39
CA GLY A 592 -16.03 4.13 -39.38
C GLY A 592 -14.66 4.50 -38.80
N ARG A 593 -14.18 5.70 -39.12
CA ARG A 593 -12.89 6.20 -38.62
C ARG A 593 -12.97 6.49 -37.12
N HIS A 594 -11.82 6.44 -36.44
CA HIS A 594 -11.66 6.84 -35.03
C HIS A 594 -12.44 6.02 -33.99
N LEU A 595 -12.99 4.85 -34.34
CA LEU A 595 -13.65 3.97 -33.36
C LEU A 595 -12.75 3.61 -32.17
N ASP A 596 -11.47 3.29 -32.45
CA ASP A 596 -10.49 2.88 -31.42
C ASP A 596 -9.75 4.06 -30.76
N SER A 597 -9.98 5.29 -31.23
CA SER A 597 -9.19 6.47 -30.85
C SER A 597 -10.02 7.71 -30.57
N ASP A 598 -11.31 7.52 -30.32
CA ASP A 598 -12.29 8.56 -30.12
C ASP A 598 -11.87 9.62 -29.08
N ALA A 599 -12.03 10.90 -29.42
CA ALA A 599 -11.49 12.01 -28.62
C ALA A 599 -12.09 12.12 -27.20
N VAL A 600 -13.29 11.59 -26.96
CA VAL A 600 -13.97 11.67 -25.65
C VAL A 600 -14.28 10.30 -25.04
N PHE A 601 -13.69 9.23 -25.59
CA PHE A 601 -13.89 7.87 -25.10
C PHE A 601 -15.38 7.47 -25.04
N GLY A 602 -16.17 7.88 -26.04
CA GLY A 602 -17.61 7.63 -26.07
C GLY A 602 -18.02 6.33 -26.77
N VAL A 603 -17.09 5.66 -27.46
CA VAL A 603 -17.37 4.43 -28.22
C VAL A 603 -17.51 3.24 -27.27
N LYS A 604 -18.56 2.44 -27.48
CA LYS A 604 -18.81 1.17 -26.78
C LYS A 604 -19.09 0.07 -27.79
N ASP A 605 -18.56 -1.12 -27.55
CA ASP A 605 -18.59 -2.23 -28.52
C ASP A 605 -20.01 -2.64 -28.93
N ASP A 606 -20.96 -2.63 -27.98
CA ASP A 606 -22.37 -2.96 -28.20
C ASP A 606 -23.14 -1.87 -28.98
N LEU A 607 -22.58 -0.66 -29.07
CA LEU A 607 -23.12 0.46 -29.83
C LEU A 607 -22.50 0.61 -31.22
N ILE A 608 -21.52 -0.24 -31.58
CA ILE A 608 -20.97 -0.30 -32.95
C ILE A 608 -21.87 -1.19 -33.80
N VAL A 609 -22.59 -0.60 -34.75
CA VAL A 609 -23.65 -1.25 -35.51
C VAL A 609 -23.44 -1.15 -37.02
N ASP A 610 -24.06 -2.07 -37.76
CA ASP A 610 -23.96 -2.11 -39.21
C ASP A 610 -24.96 -1.15 -39.86
N PHE A 611 -24.42 -0.21 -40.65
CA PHE A 611 -25.20 0.60 -41.59
C PHE A 611 -25.11 -0.11 -42.94
N VAL A 612 -26.06 -1.00 -43.19
CA VAL A 612 -25.95 -2.01 -44.25
C VAL A 612 -26.10 -1.37 -45.63
N PRO A 613 -25.16 -1.56 -46.58
CA PRO A 613 -25.31 -1.05 -47.94
C PRO A 613 -26.46 -1.74 -48.67
N ARG A 614 -27.30 -0.95 -49.33
CA ARG A 614 -28.46 -1.38 -50.13
C ARG A 614 -28.51 -0.64 -51.47
N THR A 615 -29.21 -1.21 -52.44
CA THR A 615 -29.50 -0.60 -53.75
C THR A 615 -30.97 -0.84 -54.10
N GLY A 616 -31.54 -0.01 -54.98
CA GLY A 616 -32.96 -0.04 -55.32
C GLY A 616 -33.83 0.75 -54.33
N PRO A 617 -35.16 0.63 -54.41
CA PRO A 617 -36.08 1.44 -53.61
C PRO A 617 -35.95 1.13 -52.12
N MET A 618 -36.03 2.18 -51.29
CA MET A 618 -36.13 2.10 -49.84
C MET A 618 -37.46 1.46 -49.42
N PRO A 619 -37.59 0.97 -48.16
CA PRO A 619 -38.83 0.37 -47.65
C PRO A 619 -40.08 1.25 -47.74
N ASP A 620 -39.93 2.57 -47.78
CA ASP A 620 -41.01 3.54 -47.96
C ASP A 620 -41.38 3.83 -49.44
N GLY A 621 -40.71 3.16 -50.37
CA GLY A 621 -40.89 3.32 -51.82
C GLY A 621 -40.05 4.43 -52.45
N THR A 622 -39.26 5.18 -51.67
CA THR A 622 -38.34 6.20 -52.20
C THR A 622 -37.19 5.55 -52.95
N ASP A 623 -36.88 6.01 -54.16
CA ASP A 623 -35.68 5.58 -54.89
C ASP A 623 -34.62 6.69 -54.87
N PRO A 624 -33.49 6.52 -54.14
CA PRO A 624 -32.41 7.49 -54.10
C PRO A 624 -31.56 7.50 -55.39
N GLY A 625 -31.81 6.59 -56.35
CA GLY A 625 -31.07 6.52 -57.61
C GLY A 625 -29.64 5.98 -57.48
N GLY A 626 -29.31 5.36 -56.35
CA GLY A 626 -27.95 4.89 -56.03
C GLY A 626 -27.88 3.97 -54.81
N GLU A 627 -26.67 3.77 -54.30
CA GLU A 627 -26.45 3.03 -53.04
C GLU A 627 -26.93 3.86 -51.84
N TRP A 628 -27.58 3.21 -50.88
CA TRP A 628 -28.02 3.80 -49.62
C TRP A 628 -27.67 2.88 -48.44
N ARG A 629 -27.91 3.34 -47.22
CA ARG A 629 -27.59 2.64 -45.97
C ARG A 629 -28.86 2.32 -45.19
N GLU A 630 -29.01 1.07 -44.77
CA GLU A 630 -30.08 0.64 -43.88
C GLU A 630 -29.56 0.54 -42.45
N LEU A 631 -30.22 1.23 -41.52
CA LEU A 631 -29.94 1.12 -40.09
C LEU A 631 -31.13 0.47 -39.39
N SER A 632 -30.87 -0.64 -38.71
CA SER A 632 -31.84 -1.30 -37.84
C SER A 632 -31.23 -1.57 -36.49
N PHE A 633 -31.92 -1.17 -35.43
CA PHE A 633 -31.47 -1.36 -34.05
C PHE A 633 -32.66 -1.40 -33.09
N THR A 634 -32.55 -2.17 -32.00
CA THR A 634 -33.55 -2.22 -30.93
C THR A 634 -32.95 -1.61 -29.67
N PHE A 635 -33.53 -0.52 -29.19
CA PHE A 635 -33.22 0.08 -27.91
C PHE A 635 -34.03 -0.60 -26.81
N GLU A 636 -33.33 -0.98 -25.74
CA GLU A 636 -33.89 -1.56 -24.52
C GLU A 636 -33.79 -0.51 -23.41
N VAL A 637 -34.93 -0.02 -22.94
CA VAL A 637 -35.02 1.06 -21.96
C VAL A 637 -35.42 0.50 -20.61
N GLN A 638 -34.65 0.85 -19.58
CA GLN A 638 -34.92 0.41 -18.21
C GLN A 638 -36.19 1.07 -17.65
N PRO A 639 -37.13 0.30 -17.05
CA PRO A 639 -38.23 0.86 -16.26
C PRO A 639 -37.71 1.72 -15.09
N GLU A 640 -38.41 2.79 -14.72
CA GLU A 640 -38.09 3.50 -13.48
C GLU A 640 -38.36 2.56 -12.29
N ASP A 641 -37.32 2.17 -11.55
CA ASP A 641 -37.51 1.52 -10.25
C ASP A 641 -38.34 2.46 -9.36
N GLY A 642 -39.49 1.98 -8.88
CA GLY A 642 -40.34 2.69 -7.91
C GLY A 642 -39.72 2.79 -6.52
#